data_AF-A0A415ME24-F1
#
_entry.id   AF-A0A415ME24-F1
#
_cell.length_a   1.000
_cell.length_b   1.000
_cell.length_c   1.000
_cell.angle_alpha   90.00
_cell.angle_beta   90.00
_cell.angle_gamma   90.00
#
_symmetry.space_group_name_H-M   'P 1'
#
loop_
_entity.id
_entity.type
_entity.pdbx_description
1 polymer ?
#
loop_
_entity_poly.entity_id
_entity_poly.type
_entity_poly.pdbx_seq_one_letter_code
_entity_poly.pdbx_strand_id
1 'polypeptide(L)'
;MNDKEALEKLKAYLKCQKRQVKGVHEDCNNKKCDNCDLCYMQGTTGEHIEAIESAIQSLESHKRVIERLKKELKLAEDVEERTVKENPLQFDRVKGYAVGIYNALEFVKNGGKEK
;
A
#
# COMPACT_ATOMS: atom_id res chain seq x y z
N MET A 1 14.86 8.05 2.99
CA MET A 1 13.53 8.51 3.45
C MET A 1 12.73 7.33 4.02
N ASN A 2 11.84 7.53 4.99
CA ASN A 2 10.89 6.48 5.43
C ASN A 2 9.51 6.65 4.74
N ASP A 3 8.67 5.61 4.77
CA ASP A 3 7.37 5.61 4.08
C ASP A 3 6.43 6.76 4.50
N LYS A 4 6.46 7.15 5.78
CA LYS A 4 5.62 8.25 6.28
C LYS A 4 6.07 9.59 5.71
N GLU A 5 7.38 9.84 5.73
CA GLU A 5 7.98 11.05 5.18
C GLU A 5 7.79 11.13 3.66
N ALA A 6 8.01 10.03 2.95
CA ALA A 6 7.77 9.93 1.51
C ALA A 6 6.29 10.23 1.17
N LEU A 7 5.36 9.68 1.95
CA LEU A 7 3.93 9.93 1.77
C LEU A 7 3.56 11.39 2.00
N GLU A 8 4.13 12.05 3.02
CA GLU A 8 3.90 13.46 3.31
C GLU A 8 4.40 14.35 2.17
N LYS A 9 5.63 14.13 1.68
CA LYS A 9 6.20 14.86 0.54
C LYS A 9 5.41 14.65 -0.75
N LEU A 10 5.05 13.41 -1.08
CA LEU A 10 4.23 13.10 -2.26
C LEU A 10 2.84 13.72 -2.20
N LYS A 11 2.20 13.76 -1.01
CA LYS A 11 0.91 14.44 -0.83
C LYS A 11 1.02 15.95 -1.01
N ALA A 12 2.09 16.57 -0.49
CA ALA A 12 2.37 17.98 -0.68
C ALA A 12 2.56 18.30 -2.18
N TYR A 13 3.38 17.51 -2.88
CA TYR A 13 3.58 17.63 -4.32
C TYR A 13 2.27 17.52 -5.11
N LEU A 14 1.47 16.47 -4.86
CA LEU A 14 0.19 16.27 -5.54
C LEU A 14 -0.80 17.43 -5.29
N LYS A 15 -0.83 17.97 -4.06
CA LYS A 15 -1.68 19.11 -3.71
C LYS A 15 -1.23 20.38 -4.43
N CYS A 16 0.08 20.62 -4.54
CA CYS A 16 0.65 21.72 -5.30
C CYS A 16 0.25 21.63 -6.79
N GLN A 17 0.50 20.48 -7.42
CA GLN A 17 0.15 20.22 -8.82
C GLN A 17 -1.35 20.42 -9.11
N LYS A 18 -2.23 19.90 -8.24
CA LYS A 18 -3.69 20.09 -8.37
C LYS A 18 -4.12 21.55 -8.30
N ARG A 19 -3.42 22.39 -7.51
CA ARG A 19 -3.71 23.83 -7.40
C ARG A 19 -3.27 24.57 -8.67
N GLN A 20 -2.11 24.22 -9.21
CA GLN A 20 -1.60 24.79 -10.46
C GLN A 20 -2.55 24.50 -11.64
N VAL A 21 -3.04 23.26 -11.77
CA VAL A 21 -3.93 22.84 -12.87
C VAL A 21 -5.32 23.48 -12.80
N LYS A 22 -5.86 23.72 -11.59
CA LYS A 22 -7.21 24.28 -11.42
C LYS A 22 -7.31 25.78 -11.68
N GLY A 23 -6.21 26.46 -11.98
CA GLY A 23 -6.21 27.91 -12.20
C GLY A 23 -6.79 28.69 -11.01
N VAL A 24 -6.68 28.16 -9.79
CA VAL A 24 -7.04 28.90 -8.56
C VAL A 24 -5.91 29.92 -8.34
N HIS A 25 -5.95 30.96 -9.16
CA HIS A 25 -4.82 31.77 -9.60
C HIS A 25 -4.48 32.92 -8.62
N GLU A 26 -5.09 32.98 -7.43
CA GLU A 26 -4.75 34.02 -6.46
C GLU A 26 -3.58 33.63 -5.54
N ASP A 27 -3.47 32.36 -5.13
CA ASP A 27 -2.48 31.89 -4.14
C ASP A 27 -1.40 30.93 -4.67
N CYS A 28 -1.55 30.39 -5.88
CA CYS A 28 -0.60 29.43 -6.47
C CYS A 28 -0.26 29.84 -7.91
N ASN A 29 0.58 30.86 -8.05
CA ASN A 29 1.18 31.27 -9.31
C ASN A 29 2.72 31.26 -9.18
N ASN A 30 3.44 31.19 -10.31
CA ASN A 30 4.91 31.13 -10.32
C ASN A 30 5.59 32.32 -9.62
N LYS A 31 4.88 33.41 -9.34
CA LYS A 31 5.40 34.60 -8.64
C LYS A 31 5.17 34.58 -7.12
N LYS A 32 4.31 33.68 -6.61
CA LYS A 32 3.97 33.55 -5.18
C LYS A 32 4.41 32.20 -4.56
N CYS A 33 4.92 31.25 -5.35
CA CYS A 33 5.41 29.95 -4.83
C CYS A 33 6.65 30.09 -3.93
N ASP A 34 7.41 31.19 -4.04
CA ASP A 34 8.60 31.44 -3.20
C ASP A 34 8.27 31.45 -1.69
N ASN A 35 7.02 31.75 -1.30
CA ASN A 35 6.55 31.72 0.10
C ASN A 35 5.44 30.67 0.33
N CYS A 36 5.37 29.62 -0.50
CA CYS A 36 4.32 28.61 -0.39
C CYS A 36 4.76 27.43 0.48
N ASP A 37 4.06 27.19 1.59
CA ASP A 37 4.33 26.06 2.48
C ASP A 37 4.34 24.70 1.77
N LEU A 38 3.57 24.55 0.67
CA LEU A 38 3.60 23.33 -0.14
C LEU A 38 4.90 23.22 -0.95
N CYS A 39 5.43 24.33 -1.44
CA CYS A 39 6.71 24.38 -2.17
C CYS A 39 7.87 24.02 -1.21
N TYR A 40 7.78 24.38 0.08
CA TYR A 40 8.70 23.94 1.12
C TYR A 40 8.51 22.47 1.52
N MET A 41 7.28 22.04 1.82
CA MET A 41 6.99 20.68 2.31
C MET A 41 7.22 19.57 1.27
N GLN A 42 7.02 19.84 -0.02
CA GLN A 42 7.25 18.82 -1.06
C GLN A 42 8.74 18.46 -1.17
N GLY A 43 9.64 19.41 -0.86
CA GLY A 43 11.08 19.21 -0.89
C GLY A 43 11.70 19.48 -2.27
N THR A 44 12.97 19.16 -2.37
CA THR A 44 13.79 19.27 -3.59
C THR A 44 13.46 18.17 -4.60
N THR A 45 13.92 18.35 -5.84
CA THR A 45 13.82 17.30 -6.88
C THR A 45 14.47 15.99 -6.43
N GLY A 46 15.59 16.04 -5.70
CA GLY A 46 16.24 14.84 -5.17
C GLY A 46 15.34 14.11 -4.15
N GLU A 47 14.75 14.85 -3.22
CA GLU A 47 13.81 14.29 -2.24
C GLU A 47 12.54 13.74 -2.89
N HIS A 48 12.07 14.34 -3.99
CA HIS A 48 10.98 13.77 -4.79
C HIS A 48 11.35 12.43 -5.40
N ILE A 49 12.55 12.30 -5.97
CA ILE A 49 13.03 11.03 -6.54
C ILE A 49 13.09 9.96 -5.45
N GLU A 50 13.69 10.27 -4.30
CA GLU A 50 13.77 9.35 -3.16
C GLU A 50 12.38 8.93 -2.66
N ALA A 51 11.42 9.86 -2.60
CA ALA A 51 10.05 9.56 -2.19
C ALA A 51 9.33 8.65 -3.20
N ILE A 52 9.55 8.86 -4.51
CA ILE A 52 9.02 8.02 -5.57
C ILE A 52 9.63 6.61 -5.52
N GLU A 53 10.95 6.51 -5.37
CA GLU A 53 11.66 5.23 -5.23
C GLU A 53 11.15 4.44 -4.02
N SER A 54 11.01 5.11 -2.87
CA SER A 54 10.44 4.51 -1.65
C SER A 54 9.01 4.01 -1.90
N ALA A 55 8.16 4.80 -2.56
CA ALA A 55 6.79 4.40 -2.88
C ALA A 55 6.73 3.20 -3.83
N ILE A 56 7.60 3.15 -4.85
CA ILE A 56 7.72 2.00 -5.75
C ILE A 56 8.11 0.74 -4.97
N GLN A 57 9.11 0.84 -4.10
CA GLN A 57 9.57 -0.28 -3.28
C GLN A 57 8.46 -0.81 -2.36
N SER A 58 7.69 0.07 -1.72
CA SER A 58 6.57 -0.34 -0.87
C SER A 58 5.44 -1.01 -1.67
N LEU A 59 5.14 -0.52 -2.88
CA LEU A 59 4.17 -1.16 -3.79
C LEU A 59 4.64 -2.55 -4.26
N GLU A 60 5.92 -2.71 -4.60
CA GLU A 60 6.47 -4.02 -4.95
C GLU A 60 6.41 -5.00 -3.78
N SER A 61 6.77 -4.54 -2.58
CA SER A 61 6.70 -5.34 -1.36
C SER A 61 5.26 -5.81 -1.10
N HIS A 62 4.29 -4.90 -1.20
CA HIS A 62 2.87 -5.21 -1.04
C HIS A 62 2.39 -6.27 -2.05
N LYS A 63 2.79 -6.14 -3.32
CA LYS A 63 2.50 -7.15 -4.35
C LYS A 63 3.10 -8.52 -4.01
N ARG A 64 4.36 -8.56 -3.53
CA ARG A 64 5.02 -9.82 -3.13
C ARG A 64 4.30 -10.50 -1.98
N VAL A 65 3.81 -9.75 -0.98
CA VAL A 65 3.03 -10.29 0.14
C VAL A 65 1.72 -10.89 -0.35
N ILE A 66 0.98 -10.20 -1.21
CA ILE A 66 -0.27 -10.70 -1.79
C ILE A 66 -0.04 -12.02 -2.54
N GLU A 67 1.00 -12.10 -3.37
CA GLU A 67 1.31 -13.33 -4.12
C GLU A 67 1.72 -14.49 -3.22
N ARG A 68 2.44 -14.24 -2.12
CA ARG A 68 2.75 -15.27 -1.13
C ARG A 68 1.48 -15.78 -0.44
N LEU A 69 0.60 -14.89 0.01
CA LEU A 69 -0.65 -15.27 0.66
C LEU A 69 -1.58 -16.05 -0.26
N LYS A 70 -1.66 -15.69 -1.55
CA LYS A 70 -2.43 -16.48 -2.54
C LYS A 70 -1.89 -17.89 -2.70
N LYS A 71 -0.56 -18.06 -2.78
CA LYS A 71 0.07 -19.37 -2.87
C LYS A 71 -0.20 -20.20 -1.62
N GLU A 72 -0.05 -19.59 -0.44
CA GLU A 72 -0.31 -20.25 0.84
C GLU A 72 -1.77 -20.65 1.00
N LEU A 73 -2.71 -19.78 0.60
CA LEU A 73 -4.14 -20.08 0.63
C LEU A 73 -4.46 -21.30 -0.23
N LYS A 74 -3.93 -21.34 -1.45
CA LYS A 74 -4.11 -22.49 -2.33
C LYS A 74 -3.57 -23.78 -1.71
N LEU A 75 -2.37 -23.73 -1.11
CA LEU A 75 -1.80 -24.89 -0.41
C LEU A 75 -2.68 -25.32 0.77
N ALA A 76 -3.24 -24.38 1.53
CA ALA A 76 -4.13 -24.66 2.64
C ALA A 76 -5.44 -25.32 2.18
N GLU A 77 -6.03 -24.82 1.09
CA GLU A 77 -7.23 -25.40 0.46
C GLU A 77 -6.96 -26.83 -0.06
N ASP A 78 -5.82 -27.05 -0.72
CA ASP A 78 -5.39 -28.38 -1.19
C ASP A 78 -5.14 -29.37 -0.02
N VAL A 79 -4.67 -28.88 1.14
CA VAL A 79 -4.54 -29.71 2.37
C VAL A 79 -5.90 -29.97 2.99
N GLU A 80 -6.80 -29.00 3.01
CA GLU A 80 -8.17 -29.15 3.53
C GLU A 80 -8.89 -30.27 2.80
N GLU A 81 -8.88 -30.26 1.45
CA GLU A 81 -9.55 -31.28 0.64
C GLU A 81 -9.02 -32.69 0.90
N ARG A 82 -7.71 -32.84 1.08
CA ARG A 82 -7.09 -34.13 1.41
C ARG A 82 -7.41 -34.58 2.83
N THR A 83 -7.44 -33.65 3.78
CA THR A 83 -7.70 -33.93 5.21
C THR A 83 -9.10 -34.52 5.42
N VAL A 84 -10.09 -34.08 4.64
CA VAL A 84 -11.45 -34.67 4.64
C VAL A 84 -11.41 -36.17 4.36
N LYS A 85 -10.51 -36.63 3.49
CA LYS A 85 -10.39 -38.03 3.07
C LYS A 85 -9.46 -38.83 3.98
N GLU A 86 -8.33 -38.22 4.38
CA GLU A 86 -7.20 -38.92 5.01
C GLU A 86 -7.17 -38.80 6.54
N ASN A 87 -7.62 -37.67 7.09
CA ASN A 87 -7.53 -37.40 8.53
C ASN A 87 -8.63 -36.45 9.02
N PRO A 88 -9.91 -36.89 9.05
CA PRO A 88 -11.04 -36.03 9.40
C PRO A 88 -10.91 -35.34 10.77
N LEU A 89 -10.18 -35.94 11.71
CA LEU A 89 -9.95 -35.38 13.04
C LEU A 89 -9.15 -34.06 13.02
N GLN A 90 -8.38 -33.79 11.97
CA GLN A 90 -7.65 -32.54 11.80
C GLN A 90 -8.36 -31.51 10.91
N PHE A 91 -9.53 -31.84 10.38
CA PHE A 91 -10.24 -31.00 9.41
C PHE A 91 -10.46 -29.58 9.92
N ASP A 92 -11.03 -29.42 11.13
CA ASP A 92 -11.32 -28.11 11.69
C ASP A 92 -10.06 -27.25 11.90
N ARG A 93 -8.92 -27.89 12.21
CA ARG A 93 -7.64 -27.20 12.35
C ARG A 93 -7.17 -26.66 11.00
N VAL A 94 -7.22 -27.48 9.96
CA VAL A 94 -6.77 -27.09 8.61
C VAL A 94 -7.69 -26.03 8.03
N LYS A 95 -9.00 -26.19 8.17
CA LYS A 95 -9.99 -25.18 7.78
C LYS A 95 -9.75 -23.84 8.48
N GLY A 96 -9.47 -23.87 9.78
CA GLY A 96 -9.13 -22.66 10.55
C GLY A 96 -7.89 -21.96 10.01
N TYR A 97 -6.87 -22.71 9.59
CA TYR A 97 -5.68 -22.15 8.94
C TYR A 97 -6.01 -21.48 7.60
N ALA A 98 -6.74 -22.16 6.72
CA ALA A 98 -7.15 -21.61 5.42
C ALA A 98 -7.96 -20.30 5.59
N VAL A 99 -8.91 -20.28 6.52
CA VAL A 99 -9.69 -19.08 6.87
C VAL A 99 -8.78 -17.96 7.39
N GLY A 100 -7.77 -18.28 8.22
CA GLY A 100 -6.79 -17.30 8.69
C GLY A 100 -6.00 -16.66 7.56
N ILE A 101 -5.52 -17.46 6.59
CA ILE A 101 -4.81 -16.94 5.42
C ILE A 101 -5.72 -16.11 4.52
N TYR A 102 -6.98 -16.54 4.32
CA TYR A 102 -7.98 -15.77 3.59
C TYR A 102 -8.20 -14.40 4.22
N ASN A 103 -8.38 -14.35 5.54
CA ASN A 103 -8.57 -13.09 6.28
C ASN A 103 -7.34 -12.18 6.18
N ALA A 104 -6.13 -12.74 6.30
CA ALA A 104 -4.89 -11.99 6.11
C ALA A 104 -4.77 -11.43 4.67
N LEU A 105 -5.13 -12.23 3.66
CA LEU A 105 -5.14 -11.81 2.27
C LEU A 105 -6.12 -10.66 2.03
N GLU A 106 -7.35 -10.77 2.56
CA GLU A 106 -8.35 -9.70 2.46
C GLU A 106 -7.91 -8.43 3.19
N PHE A 107 -7.34 -8.56 4.40
CA PHE A 107 -6.81 -7.43 5.16
C PHE A 107 -5.72 -6.67 4.38
N VAL A 108 -4.77 -7.40 3.79
CA VAL A 108 -3.68 -6.82 3.00
C VAL A 108 -4.21 -6.17 1.72
N LYS A 109 -5.16 -6.80 1.02
CA LYS A 109 -5.81 -6.20 -0.18
C LYS A 109 -6.54 -4.90 0.14
N ASN A 110 -7.14 -4.79 1.32
CA ASN A 110 -7.84 -3.59 1.78
C ASN A 110 -6.90 -2.51 2.34
N GLY A 111 -5.58 -2.67 2.18
CA GLY A 111 -4.58 -1.71 2.65
C GLY A 111 -4.43 -1.68 4.17
N GLY A 112 -4.70 -2.80 4.84
CA GLY A 112 -4.55 -2.92 6.30
C GLY A 112 -5.70 -2.31 7.10
N LYS A 113 -6.89 -2.23 6.51
CA LYS A 113 -8.11 -1.77 7.19
C LYS A 113 -9.01 -2.96 7.50
N GLU A 114 -9.47 -3.03 8.75
CA GLU A 114 -10.57 -3.92 9.12
C GLU A 114 -11.85 -3.47 8.40
N LYS A 115 -12.64 -4.44 7.92
CA LYS A 115 -13.94 -4.19 7.26
C LYS A 115 -14.98 -3.75 8.27
#